data_AF-A0A820N3D0-F1
#
_entry.id   AF-A0A820N3D0-F1
#
_cell.length_a   1.000
_cell.length_b   1.000
_cell.length_c   1.000
_cell.angle_alpha   90.00
_cell.angle_beta   90.00
_cell.angle_gamma   90.00
#
_symmetry.space_group_name_H-M   'P 1'
#
loop_
_entity.id
_entity.type
_entity.pdbx_description
1 polymer ?
#
loop_
_entity_poly.entity_id
_entity_poly.type
_entity_poly.pdbx_seq_one_letter_code
_entity_poly.pdbx_strand_id
1 'polypeptide(L)'
;QTTAFEEKQQIQEETLSSNKNISQYLLWINIHSALIHCILTDNNLNIIDEITDGKTDDDLMNFFYRNRIRQERMVVVAGTYLGSIRAELKTLAPNFNEFCHYRSIDIDVISLICEKWFPNIYKQRPIGDDLKHSIELLRFYRSNIFK
;
A
#
# COMPACT_ATOMS: atom_id res chain seq x y z
N GLN A 1 -34.54 1.84 28.87
CA GLN A 1 -34.18 0.58 28.21
C GLN A 1 -33.73 0.97 26.82
N THR A 2 -32.43 0.90 26.55
CA THR A 2 -31.85 1.21 25.25
C THR A 2 -32.38 0.19 24.24
N THR A 3 -32.76 0.63 23.06
CA THR A 3 -33.35 -0.25 22.05
C THR A 3 -32.28 -1.15 21.43
N ALA A 4 -32.65 -2.36 21.00
CA ALA A 4 -31.72 -3.27 20.32
C ALA A 4 -31.11 -2.69 19.03
N PHE A 5 -31.68 -1.60 18.51
CA PHE A 5 -31.14 -0.82 17.40
C PHE A 5 -29.98 0.08 17.84
N GLU A 6 -30.16 0.81 18.94
CA GLU A 6 -29.12 1.65 19.55
C GLU A 6 -27.94 0.79 20.03
N GLU A 7 -28.19 -0.39 20.61
CA GLU A 7 -27.11 -1.33 21.00
C GLU A 7 -26.33 -1.84 19.78
N LYS A 8 -27.00 -2.13 18.65
CA LYS A 8 -26.32 -2.52 17.40
C LYS A 8 -25.50 -1.38 16.80
N GLN A 9 -26.03 -0.15 16.84
CA GLN A 9 -25.30 1.04 16.39
C GLN A 9 -24.08 1.30 17.28
N GLN A 10 -24.22 1.16 18.60
CA GLN A 10 -23.12 1.30 19.55
C GLN A 10 -22.06 0.23 19.37
N ILE A 11 -22.44 -1.05 19.16
CA ILE A 11 -21.48 -2.13 18.88
C ILE A 11 -20.76 -1.88 17.54
N GLN A 12 -21.45 -1.34 16.54
CA GLN A 12 -20.88 -1.01 15.23
C GLN A 12 -19.96 0.22 15.30
N GLU A 13 -20.29 1.22 16.12
CA GLU A 13 -19.45 2.38 16.40
C GLU A 13 -18.26 2.05 17.33
N GLU A 14 -18.41 1.13 18.28
CA GLU A 14 -17.33 0.61 19.14
C GLU A 14 -16.36 -0.27 18.35
N THR A 15 -16.84 -1.06 17.38
CA THR A 15 -15.96 -1.81 16.46
C THR A 15 -15.24 -0.89 15.46
N LEU A 16 -15.84 0.23 15.06
CA LEU A 16 -15.16 1.27 14.26
C LEU A 16 -14.23 2.18 15.09
N SER A 17 -14.48 2.36 16.39
CA SER A 17 -13.73 3.28 17.26
C SER A 17 -12.64 2.63 18.11
N SER A 18 -12.52 1.30 18.10
CA SER A 18 -11.24 0.68 18.45
C SER A 18 -10.22 1.15 17.40
N ASN A 19 -9.29 2.01 17.82
CA ASN A 19 -8.22 2.64 17.04
C ASN A 19 -7.29 1.61 16.36
N LYS A 20 -7.84 0.81 15.43
CA LYS A 20 -7.05 -0.01 14.52
C LYS A 20 -6.38 0.99 13.59
N ASN A 21 -5.08 1.14 13.77
CA ASN A 21 -4.24 1.93 12.88
C ASN A 21 -4.35 1.29 11.47
N ILE A 22 -5.30 1.77 10.67
CA ILE A 22 -5.86 1.11 9.46
C ILE A 22 -4.82 1.01 8.33
N SER A 23 -3.62 1.57 8.54
CA SER A 23 -2.52 1.58 7.58
C SER A 23 -1.20 1.67 8.36
N GLN A 24 -0.73 0.54 8.86
CA GLN A 24 0.60 0.48 9.50
C GLN A 24 1.72 0.28 8.48
N TYR A 25 1.39 -0.32 7.33
CA TYR A 25 2.37 -0.73 6.34
C TYR A 25 1.96 -0.30 4.94
N LEU A 26 2.97 0.00 4.12
CA LEU A 26 2.80 0.08 2.67
C LEU A 26 3.44 -1.13 2.02
N LEU A 27 2.73 -1.73 1.07
CA LEU A 27 3.22 -2.76 0.19
C LEU A 27 3.49 -2.15 -1.19
N TRP A 28 4.76 -2.11 -1.55
CA TRP A 28 5.21 -1.74 -2.87
C TRP A 28 5.26 -2.99 -3.71
N ILE A 29 4.70 -2.97 -4.90
CA ILE A 29 4.57 -4.16 -5.73
C ILE A 29 4.89 -3.86 -7.19
N ASN A 30 5.54 -4.80 -7.84
CA ASN A 30 5.72 -4.84 -9.28
C ASN A 30 5.49 -6.29 -9.74
N ILE A 31 4.84 -6.46 -10.88
CA ILE A 31 4.51 -7.77 -11.42
C ILE A 31 5.13 -7.86 -12.81
N HIS A 32 5.99 -8.86 -13.01
CA HIS A 32 6.67 -9.09 -14.28
C HIS A 32 6.77 -10.58 -14.56
N SER A 33 6.28 -11.02 -15.72
CA SER A 33 6.30 -12.45 -16.12
C SER A 33 5.69 -13.39 -15.06
N ALA A 34 4.58 -12.98 -14.44
CA ALA A 34 3.91 -13.68 -13.35
C ALA A 34 4.75 -13.86 -12.06
N LEU A 35 5.92 -13.21 -11.96
CA LEU A 35 6.63 -13.03 -10.70
C LEU A 35 6.19 -11.72 -10.06
N ILE A 36 5.96 -11.78 -8.76
CA ILE A 36 5.50 -10.69 -7.94
C ILE A 36 6.65 -10.29 -7.02
N HIS A 37 7.21 -9.11 -7.31
CA HIS A 37 8.21 -8.47 -6.46
C HIS A 37 7.47 -7.54 -5.51
N CYS A 38 7.62 -7.75 -4.21
CA CYS A 38 7.09 -6.90 -3.17
C CYS A 38 8.17 -6.36 -2.24
N ILE A 39 8.01 -5.10 -1.83
CA ILE A 39 8.76 -4.48 -0.72
C ILE A 39 7.75 -4.01 0.33
N LEU A 40 7.95 -4.40 1.57
CA LEU A 40 7.14 -3.92 2.70
C LEU A 40 7.87 -2.77 3.38
N THR A 41 7.15 -1.67 3.64
CA THR A 41 7.68 -0.53 4.39
C THR A 41 6.78 -0.13 5.55
N ASP A 42 7.37 0.51 6.56
CA ASP A 42 6.61 1.22 7.60
C ASP A 42 6.05 2.56 7.08
N ASN A 43 5.30 3.28 7.92
CA ASN A 43 4.76 4.60 7.59
C ASN A 43 5.84 5.68 7.37
N ASN A 44 7.07 5.45 7.84
CA ASN A 44 8.20 6.34 7.60
C ASN A 44 8.91 6.02 6.27
N LEU A 45 8.42 5.03 5.52
CA LEU A 45 8.98 4.50 4.28
C LEU A 45 10.28 3.72 4.49
N ASN A 46 10.58 3.25 5.70
CA ASN A 46 11.72 2.36 5.95
C ASN A 46 11.40 0.97 5.43
N ILE A 47 12.33 0.35 4.70
CA ILE A 47 12.17 -1.01 4.21
C ILE A 47 12.26 -1.97 5.40
N ILE A 48 11.23 -2.80 5.54
CA ILE A 48 11.14 -3.85 6.57
C ILE A 48 11.63 -5.17 5.98
N ASP A 49 11.11 -5.52 4.80
CA ASP A 49 11.36 -6.81 4.16
C ASP A 49 11.04 -6.74 2.66
N GLU A 50 11.57 -7.70 1.90
CA GLU A 50 11.49 -7.78 0.44
C GLU A 50 11.34 -9.25 0.00
N ILE A 51 10.51 -9.48 -1.01
CA ILE A 51 10.37 -10.76 -1.71
C ILE A 51 10.37 -10.47 -3.22
N THR A 52 11.26 -11.10 -3.97
CA THR A 52 11.45 -10.79 -5.41
C THR A 52 10.81 -11.82 -6.34
N ASP A 53 10.45 -12.99 -5.81
CA ASP A 53 10.08 -14.17 -6.58
C ASP A 53 8.75 -14.80 -6.13
N GLY A 54 7.87 -14.00 -5.52
CA GLY A 54 6.52 -14.44 -5.17
C GLY A 54 5.74 -14.85 -6.42
N LYS A 55 5.01 -15.97 -6.36
CA LYS A 55 4.28 -16.51 -7.53
C LYS A 55 2.82 -16.78 -7.23
N THR A 56 2.53 -17.13 -5.99
CA THR A 56 1.21 -17.59 -5.56
C THR A 56 0.68 -16.74 -4.42
N ASP A 57 -0.64 -16.81 -4.19
CA ASP A 57 -1.27 -16.26 -2.99
C ASP A 57 -0.54 -16.69 -1.71
N ASP A 58 -0.21 -17.98 -1.60
CA ASP A 58 0.42 -18.55 -0.41
C ASP A 58 1.83 -17.97 -0.18
N ASP A 59 2.62 -17.73 -1.23
CA ASP A 59 3.94 -17.09 -1.10
C ASP A 59 3.81 -15.70 -0.48
N LEU A 60 2.84 -14.91 -0.96
CA LEU A 60 2.62 -13.55 -0.52
C LEU A 60 1.98 -13.50 0.88
N MET A 61 1.09 -14.43 1.19
CA MET A 61 0.54 -14.59 2.54
C MET A 61 1.63 -15.01 3.53
N ASN A 62 2.53 -15.92 3.16
CA ASN A 62 3.69 -16.30 3.97
C ASN A 62 4.64 -15.12 4.19
N PHE A 63 4.82 -14.26 3.18
CA PHE A 63 5.55 -13.01 3.31
C PHE A 63 4.92 -12.08 4.36
N PHE A 64 3.60 -11.95 4.41
CA PHE A 64 2.92 -11.24 5.50
C PHE A 64 3.10 -11.94 6.85
N TYR A 65 3.03 -13.27 6.84
CA TYR A 65 3.13 -14.03 8.07
C TYR A 65 4.51 -13.94 8.74
N ARG A 66 5.60 -14.02 7.98
CA ARG A 66 6.95 -13.84 8.55
C ARG A 66 7.16 -12.44 9.12
N ASN A 67 6.45 -11.43 8.58
CA ASN A 67 6.43 -10.05 9.06
C ASN A 67 5.40 -9.75 10.15
N ARG A 68 4.83 -10.78 10.79
CA ARG A 68 3.85 -10.65 11.89
C ARG A 68 2.55 -9.92 11.50
N ILE A 69 2.25 -9.80 10.21
CA ILE A 69 0.97 -9.29 9.71
C ILE A 69 -0.02 -10.47 9.71
N ARG A 70 -1.02 -10.42 10.58
CA ARG A 70 -2.07 -11.46 10.70
C ARG A 70 -3.48 -10.94 10.51
N GLN A 71 -3.64 -9.63 10.54
CA GLN A 71 -4.94 -8.98 10.43
C GLN A 71 -5.11 -8.39 9.03
N GLU A 72 -6.25 -8.69 8.42
CA GLU A 72 -6.65 -8.09 7.15
C GLU A 72 -6.72 -6.56 7.23
N ARG A 73 -6.60 -5.93 6.07
CA ARG A 73 -6.78 -4.49 5.85
C ARG A 73 -5.78 -3.62 6.63
N MET A 74 -4.64 -4.16 7.04
CA MET A 74 -3.56 -3.40 7.71
C MET A 74 -2.52 -2.82 6.74
N VAL A 75 -2.49 -3.31 5.50
CA VAL A 75 -1.45 -3.03 4.51
C VAL A 75 -2.05 -2.32 3.30
N VAL A 76 -1.54 -1.14 2.95
CA VAL A 76 -2.00 -0.37 1.77
C VAL A 76 -1.04 -0.62 0.62
N VAL A 77 -1.57 -0.94 -0.57
CA VAL A 77 -0.74 -1.12 -1.77
C VAL A 77 -0.33 0.24 -2.32
N ALA A 78 0.96 0.41 -2.62
CA ALA A 78 1.54 1.63 -3.16
C ALA A 78 2.41 1.33 -4.37
N GLY A 79 2.52 2.27 -5.31
CA GLY A 79 3.38 2.12 -6.48
C GLY A 79 2.99 3.02 -7.63
N THR A 80 3.70 2.86 -8.74
CA THR A 80 3.34 3.39 -10.06
C THR A 80 2.45 2.39 -10.80
N TYR A 81 1.73 2.84 -11.83
CA TYR A 81 0.81 2.02 -12.64
C TYR A 81 -0.20 1.22 -11.79
N LEU A 82 -0.64 1.82 -10.68
CA LEU A 82 -1.32 1.11 -9.59
C LEU A 82 -2.64 0.46 -10.00
N GLY A 83 -3.36 1.08 -10.94
CA GLY A 83 -4.59 0.51 -11.50
C GLY A 83 -4.35 -0.85 -12.18
N SER A 84 -3.32 -0.94 -13.01
CA SER A 84 -2.93 -2.19 -13.68
C SER A 84 -2.47 -3.25 -12.68
N ILE A 85 -1.62 -2.84 -11.73
CA ILE A 85 -1.14 -3.70 -10.66
C ILE A 85 -2.29 -4.31 -9.85
N ARG A 86 -3.27 -3.49 -9.43
CA ARG A 86 -4.43 -3.98 -8.67
C ARG A 86 -5.29 -4.94 -9.48
N ALA A 87 -5.48 -4.68 -10.77
CA ALA A 87 -6.22 -5.56 -11.66
C ALA A 87 -5.50 -6.91 -11.84
N GLU A 88 -4.19 -6.89 -12.03
CA GLU A 88 -3.38 -8.09 -12.20
C GLU A 88 -3.29 -8.90 -10.90
N LEU A 89 -3.09 -8.25 -9.75
CA LEU A 89 -3.07 -8.90 -8.44
C LEU A 89 -4.42 -9.58 -8.12
N LYS A 90 -5.54 -8.96 -8.49
CA LYS A 90 -6.88 -9.56 -8.33
C LYS A 90 -7.03 -10.88 -9.09
N THR A 91 -6.31 -11.05 -10.20
CA THR A 91 -6.32 -12.28 -11.00
C THR A 91 -5.29 -13.29 -10.51
N LEU A 92 -4.05 -12.85 -10.25
CA LEU A 92 -2.92 -13.73 -9.91
C LEU A 92 -2.93 -14.19 -8.44
N ALA A 93 -3.33 -13.30 -7.53
CA ALA A 93 -3.33 -13.54 -6.08
C ALA A 93 -4.57 -12.91 -5.41
N PRO A 94 -5.80 -13.39 -5.72
CA PRO A 94 -7.04 -12.80 -5.24
C PRO A 94 -7.15 -12.72 -3.71
N ASN A 95 -6.73 -13.76 -2.98
CA ASN A 95 -6.86 -13.81 -1.52
C ASN A 95 -5.95 -12.78 -0.85
N PHE A 96 -4.71 -12.66 -1.33
CA PHE A 96 -3.74 -11.68 -0.88
C PHE A 96 -4.17 -10.25 -1.22
N ASN A 97 -4.70 -10.02 -2.43
CA ASN A 97 -5.27 -8.74 -2.81
C ASN A 97 -6.44 -8.35 -1.89
N GLU A 98 -7.29 -9.31 -1.54
CA GLU A 98 -8.39 -9.10 -0.59
C GLU A 98 -7.89 -8.90 0.84
N PHE A 99 -6.81 -9.58 1.26
CA PHE A 99 -6.21 -9.35 2.57
C PHE A 99 -5.66 -7.92 2.70
N CYS A 100 -5.11 -7.36 1.61
CA CYS A 100 -4.66 -5.97 1.57
C CYS A 100 -5.84 -5.00 1.76
N HIS A 101 -5.55 -3.80 2.28
CA HIS A 101 -6.53 -2.73 2.40
C HIS A 101 -7.03 -2.29 1.00
N TYR A 102 -8.29 -1.85 0.88
CA TYR A 102 -8.88 -1.47 -0.41
C TYR A 102 -8.30 -0.18 -1.00
N ARG A 103 -7.93 0.78 -0.13
CA ARG A 103 -7.21 2.00 -0.53
C ARG A 103 -5.84 1.65 -1.09
N SER A 104 -5.35 2.53 -1.96
CA SER A 104 -4.03 2.39 -2.56
C SER A 104 -3.39 3.79 -2.72
N ILE A 105 -2.07 3.86 -2.78
CA ILE A 105 -1.31 5.12 -2.99
C ILE A 105 -0.68 5.08 -4.38
N ASP A 106 -1.16 5.95 -5.27
CA ASP A 106 -0.69 6.06 -6.65
C ASP A 106 0.35 7.17 -6.76
N ILE A 107 1.60 6.77 -7.02
CA ILE A 107 2.72 7.69 -7.12
C ILE A 107 2.67 8.50 -8.42
N ASP A 108 2.05 7.99 -9.48
CA ASP A 108 1.90 8.72 -10.74
C ASP A 108 0.94 9.89 -10.57
N VAL A 109 -0.10 9.73 -9.75
CA VAL A 109 -1.00 10.84 -9.38
C VAL A 109 -0.26 11.94 -8.64
N ILE A 110 0.60 11.58 -7.67
CA ILE A 110 1.41 12.56 -6.92
C ILE A 110 2.41 13.24 -7.87
N SER A 111 3.03 12.48 -8.77
CA SER A 111 3.95 12.99 -9.79
C SER A 111 3.27 14.00 -10.70
N LEU A 112 2.05 13.69 -11.17
CA LEU A 112 1.25 14.58 -12.02
C LEU A 112 0.86 15.88 -11.29
N ILE A 113 0.49 15.79 -10.02
CA ILE A 113 0.22 16.97 -9.19
C ILE A 113 1.50 17.80 -9.04
N CYS A 114 2.63 17.16 -8.73
CA CYS A 114 3.91 17.84 -8.58
C CYS A 114 4.35 18.53 -9.88
N GLU A 115 4.18 17.89 -11.03
CA GLU A 115 4.51 18.47 -12.32
C GLU A 115 3.69 19.73 -12.62
N LYS A 116 2.38 19.69 -12.34
CA LYS A 116 1.47 20.81 -12.62
C LYS A 116 1.63 21.96 -11.62
N TRP A 117 1.74 21.66 -10.33
CA TRP A 117 1.68 22.68 -9.28
C TRP A 117 3.06 23.09 -8.77
N PHE A 118 4.07 22.24 -8.94
CA PHE A 118 5.44 22.45 -8.46
C PHE A 118 6.49 22.07 -9.52
N PRO A 119 6.44 22.65 -10.74
CA PRO A 119 7.25 22.20 -11.88
C PRO A 119 8.77 22.26 -11.63
N ASN A 120 9.24 23.22 -10.83
CA ASN A 120 10.67 23.33 -10.48
C ASN A 120 11.13 22.22 -9.53
N ILE A 121 10.24 21.76 -8.62
CA ILE A 121 10.50 20.62 -7.73
C ILE A 121 10.43 19.33 -8.54
N TYR A 122 9.43 19.19 -9.42
CA TYR A 122 9.27 18.00 -10.26
C TYR A 122 10.50 17.68 -11.11
N LYS A 123 11.21 18.70 -11.61
CA LYS A 123 12.47 18.54 -12.36
C LYS A 123 13.63 17.98 -11.53
N GLN A 124 13.56 18.06 -10.21
CA GLN A 124 14.58 17.58 -9.28
C GLN A 124 14.26 16.18 -8.74
N ARG A 125 13.12 15.60 -9.11
CA ARG A 125 12.74 14.27 -8.66
C ARG A 125 13.83 13.25 -9.08
N PRO A 126 14.07 12.21 -8.27
CA PRO A 126 14.94 11.13 -8.69
C PRO A 126 14.38 10.46 -9.96
N ILE A 127 15.23 9.81 -10.75
CA ILE A 127 14.83 9.09 -11.97
C ILE A 127 15.22 7.62 -11.82
N GLY A 128 14.28 6.72 -12.12
CA GLY A 128 14.46 5.27 -12.12
C GLY A 128 13.14 4.58 -12.44
N ASP A 129 13.16 3.26 -12.48
CA ASP A 129 12.02 2.42 -12.87
C ASP A 129 11.78 1.23 -11.92
N ASP A 130 12.64 1.04 -10.92
CA ASP A 130 12.50 -0.04 -9.94
C ASP A 130 11.59 0.34 -8.74
N LEU A 131 11.30 -0.67 -7.91
CA LEU A 131 10.45 -0.49 -6.72
C LEU A 131 11.07 0.43 -5.67
N LYS A 132 12.40 0.38 -5.50
CA LYS A 132 13.11 1.19 -4.51
C LYS A 132 13.12 2.65 -4.93
N HIS A 133 13.20 2.90 -6.22
CA HIS A 133 13.04 4.20 -6.83
C HIS A 133 11.64 4.77 -6.56
N SER A 134 10.57 3.97 -6.69
CA SER A 134 9.21 4.41 -6.35
C SER A 134 9.09 4.83 -4.87
N ILE A 135 9.75 4.12 -3.95
CA ILE A 135 9.82 4.49 -2.52
C ILE A 135 10.56 5.81 -2.35
N GLU A 136 11.71 5.98 -3.00
CA GLU A 136 12.51 7.20 -2.96
C GLU A 136 11.73 8.40 -3.52
N LEU A 137 10.98 8.19 -4.59
CA LEU A 137 10.15 9.20 -5.20
C LEU A 137 9.05 9.68 -4.25
N LEU A 138 8.39 8.78 -3.52
CA LEU A 138 7.44 9.18 -2.49
C LEU A 138 8.11 9.89 -1.31
N ARG A 139 9.31 9.47 -0.90
CA ARG A 139 10.10 10.20 0.11
C ARG A 139 10.40 11.62 -0.35
N PHE A 140 10.81 11.78 -1.61
CA PHE A 140 11.08 13.08 -2.24
C PHE A 140 9.82 13.96 -2.24
N TYR A 141 8.67 13.44 -2.65
CA TYR A 141 7.44 14.23 -2.62
C TYR A 141 7.02 14.56 -1.19
N ARG A 142 7.11 13.61 -0.24
CA ARG A 142 6.82 13.83 1.18
C ARG A 142 7.61 15.01 1.76
N SER A 143 8.89 15.15 1.43
CA SER A 143 9.73 16.22 1.98
C SER A 143 9.58 17.57 1.27
N ASN A 144 9.07 17.59 0.03
CA ASN A 144 9.09 18.81 -0.80
C ASN A 144 7.72 19.45 -1.00
N ILE A 145 6.62 18.68 -1.01
CA ILE A 145 5.29 19.20 -1.36
C ILE A 145 4.19 18.91 -0.34
N PHE A 146 4.45 18.06 0.67
CA PHE A 146 3.53 17.78 1.77
C PHE A 146 4.01 18.49 3.05
N LYS A 147 3.07 19.02 3.86
CA LYS A 147 3.34 19.73 5.12
C LYS A 147 3.00 18.86 6.32
#